data_AF-A0AA41SMH4-F1
#
_entry.id   AF-A0AA41SMH4-F1
#
_cell.length_a   1.000
_cell.length_b   1.000
_cell.length_c   1.000
_cell.angle_alpha   90.00
_cell.angle_beta   90.00
_cell.angle_gamma   90.00
#
_symmetry.space_group_name_H-M   'P 1'
#
loop_
_entity.id
_entity.type
_entity.pdbx_description
1 polymer ?
#
loop_
_entity_poly.entity_id
_entity_poly.type
_entity_poly.pdbx_seq_one_letter_code
_entity_poly.pdbx_strand_id
1 'polypeptide(L)'
;MIYKSYGIISEEGWRRNFSPYKNSVKETFKEYPPSTLALLETLLATDPDERKTASAALMSEFFTTGPLGCQDSSFQKSPPKEELVNLKKKKVRSHSEVCHLKDV
;
A
#
# COMPACT_ATOMS: atom_id res chain seq x y z
N MET A 1 9.35 27.55 -13.67
CA MET A 1 8.92 27.26 -12.28
C MET A 1 7.65 28.05 -12.03
N ILE A 2 6.50 27.38 -12.01
CA ILE A 2 5.16 27.97 -12.25
C ILE A 2 4.35 28.23 -10.97
N TYR A 3 4.99 28.21 -9.80
CA TYR A 3 4.28 28.28 -8.52
C TYR A 3 4.49 29.64 -7.85
N LYS A 4 4.00 30.71 -8.48
CA LYS A 4 3.99 32.05 -7.85
C LYS A 4 2.96 33.02 -8.44
N SER A 5 1.76 32.56 -8.79
CA SER A 5 0.75 33.45 -9.39
C SER A 5 -0.61 33.50 -8.70
N TYR A 6 -0.90 32.61 -7.75
CA TYR A 6 -2.17 32.70 -7.04
C TYR A 6 -1.87 32.70 -5.55
N GLY A 7 -2.24 33.81 -4.92
CA GLY A 7 -2.08 34.01 -3.49
C GLY A 7 -2.52 32.77 -2.74
N ILE A 8 -1.75 32.43 -1.71
CA ILE A 8 -2.02 31.34 -0.78
C ILE A 8 -3.45 31.52 -0.27
N ILE A 9 -4.41 30.86 -0.92
CA ILE A 9 -5.64 30.46 -0.27
C ILE A 9 -5.18 29.22 0.48
N SER A 10 -5.11 29.37 1.80
CA SER A 10 -4.76 28.35 2.80
C SER A 10 -5.32 26.96 2.42
N GLU A 11 -4.65 25.87 2.85
CA GLU A 11 -4.79 24.48 2.36
C GLU A 11 -6.25 24.00 2.12
N GLU A 12 -7.21 24.54 2.86
CA GLU A 12 -8.66 24.42 2.71
C GLU A 12 -9.26 24.90 1.36
N GLY A 13 -8.48 25.53 0.47
CA GLY A 13 -8.96 26.02 -0.84
C GLY A 13 -9.07 24.94 -1.92
N TRP A 14 -8.19 23.93 -1.90
CA TRP A 14 -8.17 22.85 -2.90
C TRP A 14 -9.30 21.84 -2.68
N ARG A 15 -9.60 21.53 -1.41
CA ARG A 15 -10.70 20.61 -1.01
C ARG A 15 -12.08 21.11 -1.43
N ARG A 16 -12.28 22.42 -1.55
CA ARG A 16 -13.59 23.04 -1.84
C ARG A 16 -13.94 23.11 -3.33
N ASN A 17 -12.97 23.06 -4.24
CA ASN A 17 -13.21 23.24 -5.68
C ASN A 17 -13.31 21.92 -6.46
N PHE A 18 -12.85 20.80 -5.90
CA PHE A 18 -13.04 19.48 -6.49
C PHE A 18 -14.19 18.79 -5.76
N SER A 19 -15.29 18.59 -6.48
CA SER A 19 -16.34 17.69 -6.01
C SER A 19 -15.70 16.31 -5.81
N PRO A 20 -15.69 15.76 -4.58
CA PRO A 20 -15.02 14.49 -4.33
C PRO A 20 -15.67 13.44 -5.23
N TYR A 21 -14.85 12.74 -6.01
CA TYR A 21 -15.33 11.60 -6.80
C TYR A 21 -16.21 10.72 -5.91
N LYS A 22 -17.38 10.33 -6.42
CA LYS A 22 -18.33 9.50 -5.67
C LYS A 22 -17.57 8.26 -5.18
N ASN A 23 -17.59 8.03 -3.86
CA ASN A 23 -17.01 6.82 -3.29
C ASN A 23 -17.76 5.60 -3.83
N SER A 24 -17.09 4.81 -4.66
CA SER A 24 -17.64 3.61 -5.29
C SER A 24 -17.24 2.31 -4.58
N VAL A 25 -16.59 2.37 -3.41
CA VAL A 25 -16.06 1.18 -2.71
C VAL A 25 -17.16 0.13 -2.50
N LYS A 26 -18.33 0.54 -1.99
CA LYS A 26 -19.48 -0.37 -1.82
C LYS A 26 -19.98 -0.98 -3.12
N GLU A 27 -19.92 -0.24 -4.22
CA GLU A 27 -20.40 -0.71 -5.53
C GLU A 27 -19.41 -1.67 -6.18
N THR A 28 -18.11 -1.38 -6.09
CA THR A 28 -17.02 -2.20 -6.63
C THR A 28 -16.84 -3.50 -5.85
N PHE A 29 -16.97 -3.45 -4.53
CA PHE A 29 -16.69 -4.59 -3.65
C PHE A 29 -17.96 -5.26 -3.08
N LYS A 30 -19.12 -5.08 -3.74
CA LYS A 30 -20.42 -5.61 -3.30
C LYS A 30 -20.47 -7.14 -3.07
N GLU A 31 -19.52 -7.88 -3.62
CA GLU A 31 -19.42 -9.35 -3.48
C GLU A 31 -18.75 -9.78 -2.17
N TYR A 32 -18.09 -8.85 -1.47
CA TYR A 32 -17.40 -9.12 -0.22
C TYR A 32 -18.36 -9.06 0.97
N PRO A 33 -18.06 -9.79 2.06
CA PRO A 33 -18.89 -9.74 3.26
C PRO A 33 -18.87 -8.34 3.88
N PRO A 34 -19.91 -7.99 4.67
CA PRO A 34 -20.06 -6.65 5.23
C PRO A 34 -18.90 -6.23 6.13
N SER A 35 -18.25 -7.17 6.83
CA SER A 35 -17.06 -6.91 7.64
C SER A 35 -15.87 -6.44 6.81
N THR A 36 -15.65 -7.04 5.64
CA THR A 36 -14.62 -6.59 4.68
C THR A 36 -14.97 -5.22 4.10
N LEU A 37 -16.23 -5.03 3.73
CA LEU A 37 -16.70 -3.75 3.18
C LEU A 37 -16.47 -2.60 4.16
N ALA A 38 -16.85 -2.77 5.42
CA ALA A 38 -16.64 -1.78 6.48
C ALA A 38 -15.15 -1.47 6.66
N LEU A 39 -14.28 -2.48 6.60
CA LEU A 39 -12.83 -2.27 6.68
C LEU A 39 -12.30 -1.47 5.48
N LEU A 40 -12.69 -1.84 4.26
CA LEU A 40 -12.28 -1.16 3.03
C LEU A 40 -12.72 0.30 2.99
N GLU A 41 -13.94 0.60 3.45
CA GLU A 41 -14.42 1.98 3.55
C GLU A 41 -13.54 2.84 4.44
N THR A 42 -13.08 2.29 5.57
CA THR A 42 -12.19 3.04 6.49
C THR A 42 -10.77 3.20 5.94
N LEU A 43 -10.23 2.21 5.21
CA LEU A 43 -8.87 2.27 4.68
C LEU A 43 -8.77 3.16 3.43
N LEU A 44 -9.82 3.18 2.61
CA LEU A 44 -9.89 3.94 1.37
C LEU A 44 -10.63 5.27 1.51
N ALA A 45 -10.87 5.73 2.75
CA ALA A 45 -11.53 7.00 3.02
C ALA A 45 -10.76 8.17 2.38
N THR A 46 -11.46 9.03 1.64
CA THR A 46 -10.91 10.22 0.98
C THR A 46 -10.51 11.30 1.99
N ASP A 47 -11.22 11.33 3.11
CA ASP A 47 -10.91 12.16 4.25
C ASP A 47 -9.89 11.46 5.17
N PRO A 48 -8.78 12.12 5.54
CA PRO A 48 -7.75 11.53 6.38
C PRO A 48 -8.20 11.36 7.84
N ASP A 49 -9.12 12.17 8.36
CA ASP A 49 -9.64 12.02 9.72
C ASP A 49 -10.59 10.82 9.81
N GLU A 50 -11.32 10.51 8.74
CA GLU A 50 -12.10 9.26 8.65
C GLU A 50 -11.24 8.01 8.42
N ARG A 51 -10.02 8.20 7.91
CA ARG A 51 -9.07 7.12 7.63
C ARG A 51 -8.43 6.60 8.92
N LYS A 52 -8.91 5.45 9.39
CA LYS A 52 -8.42 4.84 10.63
C LYS A 52 -6.96 4.37 10.53
N THR A 53 -6.35 4.10 11.70
CA THR A 53 -4.98 3.59 11.79
C THR A 53 -4.88 2.10 11.44
N ALA A 54 -3.67 1.65 11.10
CA ALA A 54 -3.40 0.23 10.85
C ALA A 54 -3.73 -0.65 12.07
N SER A 55 -3.46 -0.18 13.29
CA SER A 55 -3.83 -0.89 14.51
C SER A 55 -5.36 -1.02 14.65
N ALA A 56 -6.11 0.04 14.35
CA ALA A 56 -7.57 -0.02 14.36
C ALA A 56 -8.12 -0.98 13.28
N ALA A 57 -7.47 -1.04 12.11
CA ALA A 57 -7.82 -1.99 11.06
C ALA A 57 -7.63 -3.44 11.49
N LEU A 58 -6.53 -3.77 12.17
CA LEU A 58 -6.25 -5.13 12.69
C LEU A 58 -7.22 -5.58 13.78
N MET A 59 -7.87 -4.64 14.48
CA MET A 59 -8.90 -4.93 15.48
C MET A 59 -10.31 -5.05 14.89
N SER A 60 -10.47 -4.92 13.56
CA SER A 60 -11.79 -5.02 12.93
C SER A 60 -12.30 -6.46 12.88
N GLU A 61 -13.62 -6.61 12.77
CA GLU A 61 -14.30 -7.90 12.64
C GLU A 61 -13.76 -8.75 11.50
N PHE A 62 -13.19 -8.14 10.46
CA PHE A 62 -12.57 -8.88 9.35
C PHE A 62 -11.39 -9.75 9.81
N PHE A 63 -10.58 -9.29 10.77
CA PHE A 63 -9.42 -10.04 11.28
C PHE A 63 -9.71 -10.81 12.57
N THR A 64 -10.78 -10.47 13.29
CA THR A 64 -11.11 -11.10 14.58
C THR A 64 -12.21 -12.15 14.47
N THR A 65 -12.98 -12.17 13.38
CA THR A 65 -14.11 -13.10 13.17
C THR A 65 -13.73 -14.19 12.18
N GLY A 66 -14.12 -15.44 12.48
CA GLY A 66 -13.77 -16.60 11.67
C GLY A 66 -14.50 -16.67 10.32
N PRO A 67 -13.94 -17.41 9.33
CA PRO A 67 -12.68 -18.14 9.40
C PRO A 67 -11.47 -17.21 9.31
N LEU A 68 -10.54 -17.38 10.24
CA LEU A 68 -9.27 -16.65 10.23
C LEU A 68 -8.41 -17.10 9.05
N GLY A 69 -7.40 -16.30 8.71
CA GLY A 69 -6.46 -16.63 7.65
C GLY A 69 -5.93 -18.07 7.75
N CYS A 70 -5.69 -18.67 6.59
CA CYS A 70 -5.11 -19.99 6.45
C CYS A 70 -3.89 -20.19 7.36
N GLN A 71 -3.81 -21.33 8.07
CA GLN A 71 -2.57 -21.71 8.73
C GLN A 71 -1.45 -21.88 7.69
N ASP A 72 -0.23 -21.54 8.08
CA ASP A 72 0.96 -21.52 7.20
C ASP A 72 1.16 -22.83 6.40
N SER A 73 0.65 -23.95 6.94
CA SER A 73 0.72 -25.28 6.34
C SER A 73 -0.17 -25.48 5.10
N SER A 74 -1.21 -24.67 4.91
CA SER A 74 -2.09 -24.73 3.73
C SER A 74 -1.72 -23.73 2.64
N PHE A 75 -0.66 -22.93 2.84
CA PHE A 75 -0.13 -22.08 1.79
C PHE A 75 0.55 -22.96 0.73
N GLN A 76 -0.07 -23.07 -0.44
CA GLN A 76 0.55 -23.75 -1.58
C GLN A 76 1.91 -23.09 -1.83
N LYS A 77 2.99 -23.90 -1.86
CA LYS A 77 4.32 -23.41 -2.23
C LYS A 77 4.24 -22.85 -3.64
N SER A 78 4.06 -21.54 -3.74
CA SER A 78 4.11 -20.85 -5.02
C SER A 78 5.49 -21.06 -5.62
N PRO A 79 5.59 -21.29 -6.95
CA PRO A 79 6.88 -21.32 -7.61
C PRO A 79 7.61 -20.01 -7.32
N PRO A 80 8.95 -20.00 -7.24
CA PRO A 80 9.71 -18.79 -6.96
C PRO A 80 9.31 -17.69 -7.94
N LYS A 81 8.62 -16.66 -7.44
CA LYS A 81 8.23 -15.49 -8.23
C LYS A 81 9.48 -14.90 -8.89
N GLU A 82 9.39 -14.66 -10.20
CA GLU A 82 10.50 -14.24 -11.07
C GLU A 82 11.20 -12.96 -10.57
N GLU A 83 10.50 -12.14 -9.76
CA GLU A 83 11.04 -10.99 -9.03
C GLU A 83 12.24 -11.31 -8.12
N LEU A 84 12.33 -12.53 -7.56
CA LEU A 84 13.42 -12.96 -6.67
C LEU A 84 14.61 -13.58 -7.42
N VAL A 85 14.42 -13.97 -8.68
CA VAL A 85 15.49 -14.52 -9.53
C VAL A 85 16.45 -13.40 -9.95
N ASN A 86 15.93 -12.17 -10.08
CA ASN A 86 16.68 -11.04 -10.62
C ASN A 86 17.52 -10.31 -9.56
N LEU A 87 17.22 -10.48 -8.26
CA LEU A 87 18.06 -9.94 -7.17
C LEU A 87 19.33 -10.77 -6.95
N LYS A 88 19.29 -12.09 -7.18
CA LYS A 88 20.47 -12.96 -7.01
C LYS A 88 21.58 -12.65 -8.03
N LYS A 89 21.24 -12.09 -9.19
CA LYS A 89 22.20 -11.68 -10.22
C LYS A 89 22.96 -10.38 -9.89
N LYS A 90 22.54 -9.60 -8.89
CA LYS A 90 23.19 -8.32 -8.52
C LYS A 90 24.26 -8.42 -7.43
N LYS A 91 24.47 -9.61 -6.83
CA LYS A 91 25.52 -9.80 -5.81
C LYS A 91 26.88 -10.20 -6.39
N VAL A 92 26.97 -10.55 -7.68
CA VAL A 92 28.23 -10.93 -8.36
C VAL A 92 28.78 -9.78 -9.21
N ARG A 93 28.83 -8.56 -8.67
CA ARG A 93 29.55 -7.44 -9.32
C ARG A 93 30.11 -6.42 -8.33
N SER A 94 30.42 -6.83 -7.10
CA SER A 94 31.06 -5.96 -6.10
C SER A 94 32.02 -6.77 -5.22
N HIS A 95 32.93 -7.51 -5.84
CA HIS A 95 34.12 -8.05 -5.16
C HIS A 95 35.32 -8.25 -6.10
N SER A 96 35.47 -7.40 -7.13
CA SER A 96 36.62 -7.48 -8.05
C SER A 96 37.27 -6.14 -8.38
N GLU A 97 37.06 -5.10 -7.57
CA GLU A 97 37.69 -3.78 -7.77
C GLU A 97 38.63 -3.35 -6.63
N VAL A 98 39.31 -4.31 -5.99
CA VAL A 98 40.45 -3.98 -5.11
C VAL A 98 41.53 -5.05 -5.28
N CYS A 99 42.22 -5.09 -6.42
CA CYS A 99 43.49 -5.83 -6.60
C CYS A 99 44.21 -5.42 -7.91
N HIS A 100 44.33 -4.12 -8.25
CA HIS A 100 45.18 -3.70 -9.39
C HIS A 100 45.89 -2.36 -9.17
N LEU A 101 46.11 -1.93 -7.91
CA LEU A 101 46.94 -0.76 -7.66
C LEU A 101 47.83 -0.96 -6.44
N LYS A 102 48.94 -1.65 -6.67
CA LYS A 102 50.22 -1.56 -5.95
C LYS A 102 51.20 -2.44 -6.72
N ASP A 103 51.87 -1.84 -7.70
CA ASP A 103 53.21 -2.21 -8.17
C ASP A 103 53.71 -1.05 -9.05
N VAL A 104 54.34 -0.07 -8.40
CA VAL A 104 55.41 0.76 -8.97
C VAL A 104 56.52 0.85 -7.94
#